data_AF-A0A2M7KZC9-F1
#
_entry.id   AF-A0A2M7KZC9-F1
#
_cell.length_a   1.000
_cell.length_b   1.000
_cell.length_c   1.000
_cell.angle_alpha   90.00
_cell.angle_beta   90.00
_cell.angle_gamma   90.00
#
_symmetry.space_group_name_H-M   'P 1'
#
loop_
_entity.id
_entity.type
_entity.pdbx_description
1 polymer ?
#
loop_
_entity_poly.entity_id
_entity_poly.type
_entity_poly.pdbx_seq_one_letter_code
_entity_poly.pdbx_strand_id
1 'polypeptide(L)'
;MATLSLRMQDTLKRKAQFLAKRQGVSLNNLINATVAAAVAQEEALALFEDRLRNTDLEALHSRVLAFMGETQPGPEPTEGEVLRALGKPLASR
;
A
#
# COMPACT_ATOMS: atom_id res chain seq x y z
N MET A 1 -11.31 15.75 -17.72
CA MET A 1 -11.63 15.87 -16.29
C MET A 1 -13.13 15.83 -16.12
N ALA A 2 -13.65 15.06 -15.18
CA ALA A 2 -15.07 15.03 -14.83
C ALA A 2 -15.35 16.02 -13.69
N THR A 3 -16.47 16.73 -13.76
CA THR A 3 -16.90 17.66 -12.70
C THR A 3 -17.97 16.98 -11.85
N LEU A 4 -17.73 16.88 -10.55
CA LEU A 4 -18.69 16.35 -9.58
C LEU A 4 -19.15 17.47 -8.64
N SER A 5 -20.47 17.59 -8.44
CA SER A 5 -21.01 18.46 -7.39
C SER A 5 -21.31 17.61 -6.15
N LEU A 6 -20.62 17.91 -5.04
CA LEU A 6 -20.79 17.19 -3.78
C LEU A 6 -21.49 18.10 -2.76
N ARG A 7 -22.60 17.63 -2.19
CA ARG A 7 -23.19 18.24 -0.98
C ARG A 7 -22.53 17.62 0.24
N MET A 8 -22.06 18.47 1.14
CA MET A 8 -21.42 18.07 2.39
C MET A 8 -22.04 18.84 3.54
N GLN A 9 -22.05 18.24 4.73
CA GLN A 9 -22.45 18.93 5.94
C GLN A 9 -21.51 20.12 6.20
N ASP A 10 -22.04 21.23 6.71
CA ASP A 10 -21.26 22.45 6.92
C ASP A 10 -20.10 22.25 7.89
N THR A 11 -20.30 21.42 8.90
CA THR A 11 -19.26 21.05 9.88
C THR A 11 -18.12 20.30 9.21
N LEU A 12 -18.43 19.36 8.31
CA LEU A 12 -17.44 18.60 7.55
C LEU A 12 -16.69 19.51 6.58
N LYS A 13 -17.40 20.40 5.88
CA LYS A 13 -16.80 21.41 4.99
C LYS A 13 -15.76 22.25 5.70
N ARG A 14 -16.08 22.78 6.89
CA ARG A 14 -15.16 23.60 7.68
C ARG A 14 -13.92 22.82 8.10
N LYS A 15 -14.09 21.57 8.56
CA LYS A 15 -12.97 20.68 8.93
C LYS A 15 -12.08 20.39 7.74
N ALA A 16 -12.66 20.02 6.60
CA ALA A 16 -11.92 19.74 5.37
C ALA A 16 -11.16 20.97 4.86
N GLN A 17 -11.78 22.16 4.91
CA GLN A 17 -11.11 23.42 4.56
C GLN A 17 -9.93 23.74 5.49
N PHE A 18 -10.10 23.52 6.80
CA PHE A 18 -9.02 23.68 7.76
C PHE A 18 -7.86 22.73 7.48
N LEU A 19 -8.14 21.45 7.21
CA LEU A 19 -7.13 20.45 6.86
C LEU A 19 -6.41 20.80 5.55
N ALA A 20 -7.16 21.24 4.52
CA ALA A 20 -6.60 21.64 3.24
C ALA A 20 -5.63 22.82 3.41
N LYS A 21 -6.03 23.85 4.18
CA LYS A 21 -5.16 24.98 4.53
C LYS A 21 -3.90 24.54 5.27
N ARG A 22 -4.03 23.64 6.25
CA ARG A 22 -2.89 23.11 7.02
C ARG A 22 -1.89 22.36 6.14
N GLN A 23 -2.37 21.70 5.10
CA GLN A 23 -1.54 20.97 4.12
C GLN A 23 -1.08 21.85 2.94
N GLY A 24 -1.48 23.14 2.90
CA GLY A 24 -1.13 24.05 1.81
C GLY A 24 -1.81 23.74 0.47
N VAL A 25 -2.92 23.00 0.46
CA VAL A 25 -3.62 22.59 -0.76
C VAL A 25 -5.03 23.17 -0.85
N SER A 26 -5.60 23.20 -2.06
CA SER A 26 -7.01 23.55 -2.24
C SER A 26 -7.93 22.47 -1.68
N LEU A 27 -9.15 22.85 -1.29
CA LEU A 27 -10.16 21.88 -0.83
C LEU A 27 -10.44 20.81 -1.90
N ASN A 28 -10.47 21.19 -3.18
CA ASN A 28 -10.68 20.24 -4.27
C ASN A 28 -9.54 19.24 -4.40
N ASN A 29 -8.28 19.68 -4.25
CA ASN A 29 -7.13 18.78 -4.28
C ASN A 29 -7.15 17.82 -3.09
N LEU A 30 -7.50 18.31 -1.90
CA LEU A 30 -7.67 17.47 -0.72
C LEU A 30 -8.75 16.40 -0.97
N ILE A 31 -9.91 16.79 -1.51
CA ILE A 31 -11.01 15.86 -1.80
C ILE A 31 -10.56 14.80 -2.81
N ASN A 32 -9.93 15.20 -3.92
CA ASN A 32 -9.45 14.28 -4.93
C ASN A 32 -8.43 13.28 -4.37
N ALA A 33 -7.46 13.76 -3.58
CA ALA A 33 -6.47 12.90 -2.93
C ALA A 33 -7.12 11.94 -1.93
N THR A 34 -8.10 12.40 -1.17
CA THR A 34 -8.82 11.58 -0.20
C THR A 34 -9.64 10.49 -0.90
N VAL A 35 -10.34 10.83 -1.98
CA VAL A 35 -11.10 9.85 -2.79
C VAL A 35 -10.16 8.82 -3.41
N ALA A 36 -9.04 9.25 -3.98
CA ALA A 36 -8.04 8.35 -4.55
C ALA A 36 -7.48 7.39 -3.47
N ALA A 37 -7.17 7.92 -2.28
CA ALA A 37 -6.69 7.10 -1.17
C ALA A 37 -7.75 6.11 -0.68
N ALA A 38 -9.03 6.50 -0.64
CA ALA A 38 -10.12 5.60 -0.25
C ALA A 38 -10.31 4.48 -1.28
N VAL A 39 -10.30 4.80 -2.58
CA VAL A 39 -10.39 3.80 -3.65
C VAL A 39 -9.21 2.82 -3.58
N ALA A 40 -7.99 3.32 -3.45
CA ALA A 40 -6.81 2.46 -3.36
C ALA A 40 -6.83 1.54 -2.13
N GLN A 41 -7.39 2.00 -1.00
CA GLN A 41 -7.57 1.19 0.20
C GLN A 41 -8.56 0.04 -0.04
N GLU A 42 -9.71 0.32 -0.64
CA GLU A 42 -10.70 -0.70 -0.99
C GLU A 42 -10.15 -1.71 -2.00
N GLU A 43 -9.42 -1.25 -3.02
CA GLU A 43 -8.75 -2.13 -4.00
C GLU A 43 -7.69 -3.01 -3.33
N ALA A 44 -6.90 -2.46 -2.41
CA ALA A 44 -5.92 -3.22 -1.66
C ALA A 44 -6.57 -4.30 -0.77
N LEU A 45 -7.65 -3.94 -0.06
CA LEU A 45 -8.42 -4.89 0.75
C LEU A 45 -9.01 -6.00 -0.12
N ALA A 46 -9.63 -5.67 -1.24
CA ALA A 46 -10.17 -6.66 -2.18
C ALA A 46 -9.08 -7.60 -2.72
N LEU A 47 -7.88 -7.08 -3.01
CA LEU A 47 -6.74 -7.90 -3.44
C LEU A 47 -6.27 -8.84 -2.33
N PHE A 48 -6.21 -8.37 -1.08
CA PHE A 48 -5.86 -9.23 0.05
C PHE A 48 -6.93 -10.29 0.28
N GLU A 49 -8.21 -9.95 0.23
CA GLU A 49 -9.31 -10.91 0.36
C GLU A 49 -9.24 -11.98 -0.73
N ASP A 50 -8.99 -11.61 -1.98
CA ASP A 50 -8.86 -12.57 -3.08
C ASP A 50 -7.67 -13.52 -2.88
N ARG A 51 -6.50 -12.99 -2.53
CA ARG A 51 -5.29 -13.81 -2.29
C ARG A 51 -5.41 -14.71 -1.07
N LEU A 52 -6.12 -14.26 -0.03
CA LEU A 52 -6.26 -15.02 1.21
C LEU A 52 -7.46 -15.97 1.20
N ARG A 53 -8.37 -15.85 0.22
CA ARG A 53 -9.65 -16.59 0.16
C ARG A 53 -9.54 -18.10 0.35
N ASN A 54 -8.51 -18.71 -0.23
CA ASN A 54 -8.26 -20.16 -0.16
C ASN A 54 -6.94 -20.49 0.55
N THR A 55 -6.38 -19.54 1.28
CA THR A 55 -5.09 -19.70 1.96
C THR A 55 -5.35 -20.10 3.41
N ASP A 56 -4.69 -21.14 3.88
CA ASP A 56 -4.61 -21.44 5.30
C ASP A 56 -3.79 -20.35 6.00
N LEU A 57 -4.48 -19.47 6.73
CA LEU A 57 -3.89 -18.31 7.40
C LEU A 57 -2.91 -18.71 8.49
N GLU A 58 -3.15 -19.80 9.22
CA GLU A 58 -2.25 -20.29 10.27
C GLU A 58 -0.96 -20.84 9.66
N ALA A 59 -1.07 -21.59 8.56
CA ALA A 59 0.10 -22.05 7.81
C ALA A 59 0.88 -20.89 7.21
N LEU A 60 0.21 -19.88 6.66
CA LEU A 60 0.87 -18.67 6.14
C LEU A 60 1.59 -17.90 7.25
N HIS A 61 0.93 -17.68 8.39
CA HIS A 61 1.50 -16.99 9.53
C HIS A 61 2.75 -17.71 10.06
N SER A 62 2.67 -19.03 10.21
CA SER A 62 3.81 -19.86 10.64
C SER A 62 5.00 -19.75 9.67
N ARG A 63 4.73 -19.73 8.35
CA ARG A 63 5.77 -19.55 7.32
C ARG A 63 6.42 -18.17 7.39
N VAL A 64 5.64 -17.11 7.60
CA VAL A 64 6.17 -15.75 7.74
C VAL A 64 7.05 -15.64 8.98
N LEU A 65 6.62 -16.19 10.12
CA LEU A 65 7.42 -16.19 11.34
C LEU A 65 8.72 -16.98 11.18
N ALA A 66 8.68 -18.14 10.54
CA ALA A 66 9.89 -18.91 10.21
C ALA A 66 10.84 -18.08 9.33
N PHE A 67 10.33 -17.46 8.26
CA PHE A 67 11.12 -16.61 7.38
C PHE A 67 11.75 -15.41 8.11
N MET A 68 11.01 -14.73 8.98
CA MET A 68 11.54 -13.62 9.76
C MET A 68 12.62 -14.08 10.76
N GLY A 69 12.48 -15.30 11.31
CA GLY A 69 13.47 -15.91 12.20
C GLY A 69 14.77 -16.32 11.50
N GLU A 70 14.75 -16.47 10.17
CA GLU A 70 15.93 -16.80 9.35
C GLU A 70 16.70 -15.56 8.88
N THR A 71 16.28 -14.36 9.29
CA THR A 71 16.97 -13.12 8.90
C THR A 71 18.40 -13.08 9.47
N GLN A 72 19.38 -12.92 8.58
CA GLN A 72 20.78 -12.77 8.96
C GLN A 72 21.15 -11.29 9.00
N PRO A 73 21.77 -10.80 10.09
CA PRO A 73 22.30 -9.45 10.14
C PRO A 73 23.47 -9.32 9.15
N GLY A 74 23.45 -8.27 8.35
CA GLY A 74 24.46 -8.02 7.34
C GLY A 74 24.06 -6.85 6.43
N PRO A 75 24.98 -6.41 5.55
CA PRO A 75 24.62 -5.48 4.49
C PRO A 75 23.54 -6.10 3.60
N GLU A 76 22.71 -5.25 3.00
CA GLU A 76 21.72 -5.69 2.02
C GLU A 76 22.41 -6.48 0.90
N PRO A 77 22.00 -7.72 0.62
CA PRO A 77 22.65 -8.55 -0.38
C PRO A 77 22.53 -7.89 -1.75
N THR A 78 23.63 -7.92 -2.50
CA THR A 78 23.64 -7.42 -3.88
C THR A 78 22.72 -8.27 -4.77
N GLU A 79 22.20 -7.68 -5.85
CA GLU A 79 21.31 -8.38 -6.79
C GLU A 79 21.92 -9.71 -7.28
N GLY A 80 23.25 -9.75 -7.50
CA GLY A 80 23.95 -10.97 -7.91
C GLY A 80 24.12 -12.03 -6.82
N GLU A 81 24.00 -11.66 -5.55
CA GLU A 81 23.95 -12.61 -4.42
C GLU A 81 22.54 -13.18 -4.26
N VAL A 82 21.51 -12.33 -4.40
CA VAL A 82 20.10 -12.74 -4.39
C VAL A 82 19.79 -13.70 -5.54
N LEU A 83 20.22 -13.38 -6.76
CA LEU A 83 20.00 -14.24 -7.94
C LEU A 83 20.70 -15.60 -7.80
N ARG A 84 21.90 -15.63 -7.19
CA ARG A 84 22.61 -16.88 -6.87
C ARG A 84 21.86 -17.72 -5.84
N ALA A 85 21.37 -17.10 -4.76
CA ALA A 85 20.58 -17.80 -3.74
C ALA A 85 19.24 -18.34 -4.29
N LEU A 86 18.64 -17.65 -5.26
CA LEU A 86 17.41 -18.07 -5.95
C LEU A 86 17.65 -19.09 -7.08
N GLY A 87 18.90 -19.50 -7.32
CA GLY A 87 19.24 -20.50 -8.34
C GLY A 87 19.02 -20.05 -9.79
N LYS A 88 18.94 -18.74 -10.05
CA LYS A 88 18.80 -18.20 -11.42
C LYS A 88 20.18 -17.83 -11.98
N PRO A 89 20.54 -18.26 -13.20
CA PRO A 89 21.80 -17.86 -13.79
C PRO A 89 21.80 -16.35 -14.02
N LEU A 90 22.83 -15.67 -13.52
CA LEU A 90 23.16 -14.29 -13.88
C LEU A 90 23.37 -14.26 -15.39
N ALA A 91 22.45 -13.62 -16.12
CA ALA A 91 22.61 -13.41 -17.55
C ALA A 91 23.89 -12.59 -17.79
N SER A 92 24.94 -13.27 -18.22
CA SER A 92 26.24 -12.68 -18.54
C SER A 92 26.06 -11.73 -19.73
N ARG A 93 26.45 -10.47 -19.55
CA ARG A 93 26.83 -9.58 -20.65
C ARG A 93 28.33 -9.66 -20.85
#